data_AF-X1W309-F1
#
_entry.id   AF-X1W309-F1
#
_cell.length_a   1.000
_cell.length_b   1.000
_cell.length_c   1.000
_cell.angle_alpha   90.00
_cell.angle_beta   90.00
_cell.angle_gamma   90.00
#
_symmetry.space_group_name_H-M   'P 1'
#
loop_
_entity.id
_entity.type
_entity.pdbx_description
1 polymer ?
#
loop_
_entity_poly.entity_id
_entity_poly.type
_entity_poly.pdbx_seq_one_letter_code
_entity_poly.pdbx_strand_id
1 'polypeptide(L)' 'MEHDADEIWETQAEVAASAISGAGISAENIAAIGITNQRETTVIWDRDTGEPIHRAIV' A
#
# COMPACT_ATOMS: atom_id res chain seq x y z
N MET A 1 -7.25 -0.28 17.09
CA MET A 1 -7.11 1.08 16.52
C MET A 1 -7.66 0.99 15.10
N GLU A 2 -8.40 1.97 14.59
CA GLU A 2 -8.93 1.87 13.21
C GLU A 2 -8.09 2.72 12.27
N HIS A 3 -7.68 2.14 11.14
CA HIS A 3 -6.97 2.86 10.08
C HIS A 3 -7.80 2.87 8.81
N ASP A 4 -7.70 3.94 8.05
CA ASP A 4 -8.28 4.04 6.72
C ASP A 4 -7.41 3.26 5.73
N ALA A 5 -8.00 2.35 4.97
CA ALA A 5 -7.25 1.50 4.03
C ALA A 5 -6.70 2.33 2.86
N ASP A 6 -7.44 3.36 2.44
CA ASP A 6 -7.02 4.26 1.37
C ASP A 6 -5.84 5.13 1.81
N GLU A 7 -5.84 5.62 3.06
CA GLU A 7 -4.71 6.37 3.62
C GLU A 7 -3.44 5.50 3.71
N ILE A 8 -3.57 4.23 4.10
CA ILE A 8 -2.46 3.28 4.07
C ILE A 8 -1.94 3.13 2.64
N TRP A 9 -2.82 2.97 1.66
CA TRP A 9 -2.42 2.81 0.26
C TRP A 9 -1.71 4.05 -0.29
N GLU A 10 -2.30 5.23 -0.12
CA GLU A 10 -1.78 6.50 -0.62
C GLU A 10 -0.37 6.77 -0.06
N THR A 11 -0.20 6.63 1.25
CA THR A 11 1.10 6.88 1.90
C THR A 11 2.18 5.90 1.43
N GLN A 12 1.85 4.61 1.22
CA GLN A 12 2.81 3.65 0.70
C GLN A 12 3.19 3.94 -0.76
N ALA A 13 2.21 4.32 -1.59
CA ALA A 13 2.44 4.65 -3.00
C ALA A 13 3.33 5.91 -3.15
N GLU A 14 3.09 6.94 -2.34
CA GLU A 14 3.90 8.16 -2.33
C GLU A 14 5.36 7.92 -1.94
N VAL A 15 5.58 7.11 -0.90
CA VAL A 15 6.94 6.77 -0.44
C VAL A 15 7.67 5.94 -1.49
N ALA A 16 6.99 4.99 -2.13
CA ALA A 16 7.57 4.20 -3.22
C ALA A 16 7.99 5.08 -4.41
N ALA A 17 7.13 6.00 -4.84
CA ALA A 17 7.45 6.94 -5.92
C ALA A 17 8.64 7.86 -5.56
N SER A 18 8.66 8.37 -4.33
CA SER A 18 9.74 9.23 -3.84
C SER A 18 11.07 8.49 -3.76
N ALA A 19 11.07 7.23 -3.34
CA ALA A 19 12.29 6.40 -3.28
C ALA A 19 12.87 6.13 -4.68
N ILE A 20 12.02 5.82 -5.65
CA ILE A 20 12.42 5.62 -7.06
C ILE A 20 13.02 6.91 -7.63
N SER A 21 12.34 8.04 -7.43
CA SER A 21 12.82 9.35 -7.87
C SER A 21 14.13 9.75 -7.20
N GLY A 22 14.28 9.50 -5.89
CA GLY A 22 15.49 9.81 -5.13
C GLY A 22 16.70 8.97 -5.53
N ALA A 23 16.46 7.74 -5.99
CA ALA A 23 17.51 6.88 -6.55
C ALA A 23 17.88 7.21 -8.00
N GLY A 24 17.10 8.07 -8.69
CA GLY A 24 17.35 8.46 -10.08
C GLY A 24 17.17 7.32 -11.09
N ILE A 25 16.37 6.31 -10.75
CA ILE A 25 16.11 5.13 -11.58
C ILE A 25 14.66 5.15 -12.09
N SER A 26 14.40 4.44 -13.19
CA SER A 26 13.04 4.13 -13.62
C SER A 26 12.54 2.83 -12.97
N ALA A 27 11.22 2.63 -12.98
CA ALA A 27 10.60 1.38 -12.51
C ALA A 27 11.13 0.14 -13.27
N GLU A 28 11.59 0.31 -14.51
CA GLU A 28 12.17 -0.76 -15.33
C GLU A 28 13.50 -1.30 -14.77
N ASN A 29 14.17 -0.53 -13.92
CA ASN A 29 15.42 -0.96 -13.27
C ASN A 29 15.18 -1.77 -11.99
N ILE A 30 13.91 -1.98 -11.59
CA ILE A 30 13.55 -2.68 -10.35
C ILE A 30 13.34 -4.15 -10.67
N ALA A 31 14.24 -5.01 -10.19
CA ALA A 31 14.15 -6.45 -10.40
C ALA A 31 12.99 -7.11 -9.64
N ALA A 32 12.65 -6.60 -8.46
CA ALA A 32 11.58 -7.12 -7.62
C ALA A 32 11.14 -6.10 -6.55
N ILE A 33 9.94 -6.29 -6.01
CA ILE A 33 9.41 -5.55 -4.85
C ILE A 33 9.19 -6.52 -3.70
N GLY A 34 9.81 -6.24 -2.55
CA GLY A 34 9.55 -6.96 -1.30
C GLY A 34 8.42 -6.27 -0.53
N ILE A 35 7.39 -7.03 -0.15
CA ILE A 35 6.25 -6.52 0.61
C ILE A 35 6.36 -7.03 2.06
N THR A 36 6.27 -6.10 3.01
CA THR A 36 6.13 -6.40 4.44
C THR A 36 5.09 -5.48 5.03
N ASN A 37 4.27 -5.99 5.93
CA ASN A 37 3.17 -5.25 6.56
C ASN A 37 3.09 -5.56 8.06
N GLN A 38 2.41 -4.68 8.80
CA GLN A 38 2.03 -4.98 10.18
C GLN A 38 1.16 -6.23 10.22
N ARG A 39 1.41 -7.10 11.21
CA ARG A 39 0.64 -8.33 11.37
C ARG A 39 -0.69 -8.01 12.09
N GLU A 40 -1.61 -8.96 12.09
CA GLU A 40 -2.92 -8.90 12.77
C GLU A 40 -4.00 -7.96 12.17
N THR A 41 -3.66 -6.98 11.33
CA THR A 41 -4.64 -6.11 10.66
C THR A 41 -5.49 -6.85 9.62
N THR A 42 -6.81 -6.70 9.69
CA THR A 42 -7.76 -7.30 8.74
C THR A 42 -8.47 -6.23 7.91
N VAL A 43 -8.49 -6.42 6.59
CA VAL A 43 -9.21 -5.59 5.61
C VAL A 43 -10.15 -6.48 4.82
N ILE A 44 -11.39 -6.00 4.58
CA ILE A 44 -12.38 -6.69 3.74
C ILE A 44 -12.82 -5.70 2.66
N TRP A 45 -12.82 -6.14 1.41
CA TRP A 45 -13.17 -5.32 0.26
C TRP A 45 -14.09 -6.07 -0.72
N ASP A 46 -14.81 -5.32 -1.55
CA ASP A 46 -15.57 -5.86 -2.68
C ASP A 46 -14.60 -6.33 -3.78
N ARG A 47 -14.75 -7.57 -4.24
CA ARG A 47 -13.83 -8.18 -5.22
C ARG A 47 -13.86 -7.47 -6.57
N ASP A 48 -15.02 -6.97 -6.99
CA ASP A 48 -15.24 -6.42 -8.32
C ASP A 48 -14.84 -4.93 -8.37
N THR A 49 -15.06 -4.17 -7.29
CA THR A 49 -14.73 -2.74 -7.24
C THR A 49 -13.40 -2.42 -6.56
N GLY A 50 -12.92 -3.29 -5.67
CA GLY A 50 -11.73 -3.05 -4.84
C GLY A 50 -12.00 -2.15 -3.64
N GLU A 51 -13.24 -1.68 -3.45
CA GLU A 51 -13.58 -0.73 -2.38
C GLU A 51 -13.67 -1.42 -1.01
N PRO A 52 -13.14 -0.81 0.06
CA PRO A 52 -13.26 -1.34 1.42
C PRO A 52 -14.72 -1.39 1.87
N ILE A 53 -15.17 -2.54 2.38
CA ILE A 53 -16.51 -2.71 2.95
C ILE A 53 -16.57 -2.09 4.36
N HIS A 54 -15.44 -2.01 5.05
CA HIS A 54 -15.27 -1.36 6.34
C HIS A 54 -13.82 -0.87 6.52
N ARG A 55 -13.61 0.03 7.48
CA ARG A 55 -12.29 0.45 7.94
C ARG A 55 -11.46 -0.73 8.44
N ALA A 56 -10.14 -0.66 8.21
CA ALA A 56 -9.20 -1.69 8.61
C ALA A 56 -9.17 -1.82 10.14
N ILE A 57 -9.32 -3.05 10.63
CA ILE A 57 -9.33 -3.35 12.06
C ILE A 57 -7.93 -3.80 12.47
N VAL A 58 -7.33 -3.10 13.44
CA VAL A 58 -6.05 -3.41 14.09
C VAL A 58 -6.25 -3.75 15.56
#